data_AF-A0A923WRB3-F1
#
_entry.id   AF-A0A923WRB3-F1
#
_cell.length_a   1.000
_cell.length_b   1.000
_cell.length_c   1.000
_cell.angle_alpha   90.00
_cell.angle_beta   90.00
_cell.angle_gamma   90.00
#
_symmetry.space_group_name_H-M   'P 1'
#
loop_
_entity.id
_entity.type
_entity.pdbx_description
1 polymer ?
#
loop_
_entity_poly.entity_id
_entity_poly.type
_entity_poly.pdbx_seq_one_letter_code
_entity_poly.pdbx_strand_id
1 'polypeptide(L)'
;METNDLPRHQMINSLLDLHNGKGADAAINLWEQMSNQIIYIIGDVGFDSLYARSISLTQLPYPWLTAGSPPLQTDGRFAELRVNLDGQTSAQAGAANSLLLMTFTDILAALIGENLTGNILKLAWGDGAAGKAGKELKNE
;
A
#
# COMPACT_ATOMS: atom_id res chain seq x y z
N MET A 1 -0.07 -27.36 11.63
CA MET A 1 0.72 -26.14 11.89
C MET A 1 -0.17 -24.99 11.44
N GLU A 2 -0.97 -24.45 12.35
CA GLU A 2 -1.90 -23.36 12.05
C GLU A 2 -1.09 -22.09 11.80
N THR A 3 -0.90 -21.74 10.53
CA THR A 3 -0.59 -20.36 10.20
C THR A 3 -1.81 -19.55 10.62
N ASN A 4 -1.64 -18.63 11.58
CA ASN A 4 -2.64 -17.60 11.89
C ASN A 4 -2.82 -16.73 10.63
N ASP A 5 -3.64 -17.22 9.70
CA ASP A 5 -3.86 -16.60 8.41
C ASP A 5 -4.93 -15.54 8.61
N LEU A 6 -4.51 -14.36 9.04
CA LEU A 6 -5.41 -13.24 9.24
C LEU A 6 -5.97 -12.83 7.86
N PRO A 7 -7.31 -12.77 7.67
CA PRO A 7 -7.93 -12.25 6.46
C PRO A 7 -7.24 -10.97 6.00
N ARG A 8 -6.93 -10.87 4.71
CA ARG A 8 -6.16 -9.77 4.12
C ARG A 8 -6.64 -8.38 4.55
N HIS A 9 -7.96 -8.15 4.55
CA HIS A 9 -8.52 -6.87 5.00
C HIS A 9 -8.23 -6.57 6.46
N GLN A 10 -8.21 -7.58 7.33
CA GLN A 10 -7.85 -7.41 8.74
C GLN A 10 -6.36 -7.09 8.90
N MET A 11 -5.49 -7.69 8.08
CA MET A 11 -4.07 -7.34 8.03
C MET A 11 -3.87 -5.88 7.60
N ILE A 12 -4.55 -5.46 6.52
CA ILE A 12 -4.51 -4.09 6.01
C ILE A 12 -5.00 -3.11 7.08
N ASN A 13 -6.16 -3.36 7.70
CA ASN A 13 -6.69 -2.50 8.75
C ASN A 13 -5.74 -2.41 9.95
N SER A 14 -5.16 -3.53 10.39
CA SER A 14 -4.22 -3.55 11.52
C SER A 14 -2.96 -2.74 11.24
N LEU A 15 -2.42 -2.83 10.01
CA LEU A 15 -1.29 -2.00 9.58
C LEU A 15 -1.68 -0.53 9.54
N LEU A 16 -2.85 -0.21 9.00
CA LEU A 16 -3.29 1.17 8.88
C LEU A 16 -3.62 1.81 10.22
N ASP A 17 -4.14 1.05 11.18
CA ASP A 17 -4.30 1.51 12.56
C ASP A 17 -2.95 1.75 13.24
N LEU A 18 -1.94 0.92 12.98
CA LEU A 18 -0.56 1.14 13.46
C LEU A 18 0.09 2.40 12.84
N HIS A 19 -0.37 2.79 11.65
CA HIS A 19 0.14 3.93 10.89
C HIS A 19 -0.80 5.16 10.91
N ASN A 20 -1.95 5.06 11.58
CA ASN A 20 -2.88 6.18 11.75
C ASN A 20 -2.15 7.34 12.45
N GLY A 21 -2.10 8.49 11.79
CA GLY A 21 -1.37 9.67 12.27
C GLY A 21 0.10 9.78 11.84
N LYS A 22 0.69 8.78 11.17
CA LYS A 22 2.10 8.81 10.71
C LYS A 22 2.32 9.49 9.36
N GLY A 23 1.31 10.18 8.82
CA GLY A 23 1.40 10.99 7.60
C GLY A 23 1.55 10.18 6.31
N ALA A 24 1.77 10.87 5.20
CA ALA A 24 1.89 10.25 3.88
C ALA A 24 3.07 9.26 3.80
N ASP A 25 4.19 9.51 4.48
CA ASP A 25 5.39 8.67 4.40
C ASP A 25 5.16 7.21 4.79
N ALA A 26 4.35 6.97 5.83
CA ALA A 26 3.99 5.62 6.23
C ALA A 26 3.18 4.89 5.15
N ALA A 27 2.23 5.60 4.53
CA ALA A 27 1.43 5.07 3.43
C ALA A 27 2.32 4.75 2.22
N ILE A 28 3.19 5.68 1.82
CA ILE A 28 4.10 5.50 0.67
C ILE A 28 5.01 4.28 0.87
N ASN A 29 5.57 4.12 2.06
CA ASN A 29 6.43 2.97 2.36
C ASN A 29 5.67 1.63 2.22
N LEU A 30 4.42 1.54 2.68
CA LEU A 30 3.60 0.34 2.49
C LEU A 30 3.35 0.04 1.01
N TRP A 31 3.08 1.07 0.21
CA TRP A 31 2.90 0.96 -1.23
C TRP A 31 4.18 0.51 -1.95
N GLU A 32 5.34 1.05 -1.59
CA GLU A 32 6.64 0.68 -2.17
C GLU A 32 7.01 -0.79 -1.88
N GLN A 33 6.85 -1.22 -0.62
CA GLN A 33 7.12 -2.61 -0.23
C GLN A 33 6.19 -3.57 -1.00
N MET A 34 4.91 -3.24 -1.08
CA MET A 34 3.92 -4.06 -1.78
C MET A 34 4.17 -4.07 -3.30
N SER A 35 4.46 -2.91 -3.91
CA SER A 35 4.68 -2.83 -5.35
C SER A 35 5.88 -3.64 -5.81
N ASN A 36 6.96 -3.64 -5.04
CA ASN A 36 8.16 -4.42 -5.37
C ASN A 36 7.84 -5.92 -5.50
N GLN A 37 7.01 -6.46 -4.60
CA GLN A 37 6.60 -7.87 -4.67
C GLN A 37 5.68 -8.15 -5.86
N ILE A 38 4.74 -7.25 -6.14
CA ILE A 38 3.74 -7.45 -7.19
C ILE A 38 4.34 -7.27 -8.59
N ILE A 39 5.19 -6.27 -8.78
CA ILE A 39 5.88 -6.00 -10.05
C ILE A 39 6.71 -7.21 -10.47
N TYR A 40 7.31 -7.93 -9.52
CA TYR A 40 8.04 -9.17 -9.82
C TYR A 40 7.15 -10.26 -10.47
N ILE A 41 5.83 -10.22 -10.24
CA ILE A 41 4.87 -11.23 -10.70
C ILE A 41 4.16 -10.78 -11.98
N ILE A 42 3.67 -9.54 -12.02
CA ILE A 42 2.82 -9.03 -13.12
C ILE A 42 3.49 -7.94 -13.97
N GLY A 43 4.72 -7.54 -13.65
CA GLY A 43 5.45 -6.47 -14.30
C GLY A 43 4.95 -5.06 -13.97
N ASP A 44 5.75 -4.05 -14.33
CA ASP A 44 5.46 -2.64 -14.08
C ASP A 44 4.14 -2.19 -14.70
N VAL A 45 3.93 -2.50 -15.98
CA VAL A 45 2.72 -2.10 -16.73
C VAL A 45 1.46 -2.72 -16.11
N GLY A 46 1.55 -3.97 -15.65
CA GLY A 46 0.44 -4.65 -14.97
C GLY A 46 0.10 -3.98 -13.65
N PHE A 47 1.12 -3.67 -12.85
CA PHE A 47 0.96 -2.93 -11.61
C PHE A 47 0.33 -1.55 -11.85
N ASP A 48 0.86 -0.77 -12.79
CA ASP A 48 0.40 0.60 -13.06
C ASP A 48 -1.06 0.62 -13.54
N SER A 49 -1.43 -0.33 -14.40
CA SER A 49 -2.81 -0.48 -14.86
C SER A 49 -3.76 -0.80 -13.70
N LEU A 50 -3.35 -1.70 -12.81
CA LEU A 50 -4.12 -2.08 -11.62
C LEU A 50 -4.23 -0.91 -10.63
N TYR A 51 -3.13 -0.19 -10.42
CA TYR A 51 -3.08 0.98 -9.54
C TYR A 51 -3.99 2.11 -10.05
N ALA A 52 -3.89 2.47 -11.33
CA ALA A 52 -4.75 3.47 -11.95
C ALA A 52 -6.23 3.09 -11.89
N ARG A 53 -6.55 1.81 -12.11
CA ARG A 53 -7.91 1.28 -11.95
C ARG A 53 -8.42 1.43 -10.53
N SER A 54 -7.57 1.17 -9.55
CA SER A 54 -7.88 1.27 -8.12
C SER A 54 -8.15 2.71 -7.72
N ILE A 55 -7.32 3.66 -8.15
CA ILE A 55 -7.53 5.09 -7.95
C ILE A 55 -8.87 5.53 -8.55
N SER A 56 -9.17 5.12 -9.79
CA SER A 56 -10.43 5.49 -10.46
C SER A 56 -11.68 5.01 -9.69
N LEU A 57 -11.58 3.90 -8.96
CA LEU A 57 -12.67 3.37 -8.15
C LEU A 57 -12.80 4.07 -6.79
N THR A 58 -11.68 4.54 -6.21
CA THR A 58 -11.68 5.26 -4.94
C THR A 58 -11.95 6.76 -5.08
N GLN A 59 -11.95 7.29 -6.30
CA GLN A 59 -12.29 8.68 -6.60
C GLN A 59 -13.74 9.06 -6.24
N LEU A 60 -14.68 8.11 -6.28
CA LEU A 60 -16.08 8.40 -5.96
C LEU A 60 -16.24 8.96 -4.53
N PRO A 61 -15.71 8.32 -3.48
CA PRO A 61 -15.69 8.90 -2.13
C PRO A 61 -14.58 9.92 -1.90
N TYR A 62 -13.49 9.91 -2.67
CA TYR A 62 -12.35 10.82 -2.50
C TYR A 62 -11.92 11.47 -3.84
N PRO A 63 -12.65 12.48 -4.33
CA PRO A 63 -12.39 13.06 -5.67
C PRO A 63 -11.01 13.71 -5.85
N TRP A 64 -10.36 14.08 -4.75
CA TRP A 64 -9.01 14.64 -4.72
C TRP A 64 -7.92 13.59 -4.94
N LEU A 65 -8.24 12.30 -4.80
CA LEU A 65 -7.30 11.20 -5.01
C LEU A 65 -7.18 10.91 -6.51
N THR A 66 -6.21 11.53 -7.16
CA THR A 66 -6.05 11.49 -8.60
C THR A 66 -4.85 10.62 -8.99
N ALA A 67 -5.01 9.90 -10.12
CA ALA A 67 -3.91 9.28 -10.83
C ALA A 67 -3.55 10.29 -11.90
N GLY A 68 -2.60 11.13 -11.61
CA GLY A 68 -2.06 12.09 -12.54
C GLY A 68 -1.10 11.42 -13.49
N SER A 69 -0.33 12.26 -14.17
CA SER A 69 0.50 11.79 -15.27
C SER A 69 1.60 10.88 -14.74
N PRO A 70 1.96 9.81 -15.49
CA PRO A 70 3.10 8.98 -15.13
C PRO A 70 4.30 9.88 -14.80
N PRO A 71 4.99 9.64 -13.67
CA PRO A 71 5.96 10.59 -13.14
C PRO A 71 7.02 10.88 -14.19
N LEU A 72 7.37 12.16 -14.35
CA LEU A 72 8.69 12.49 -14.88
C LEU A 72 9.69 11.77 -13.97
N GLN A 73 10.61 11.01 -14.58
CA GLN A 73 11.44 9.92 -14.05
C GLN A 73 12.18 10.13 -12.69
N THR A 74 12.04 11.27 -12.04
CA THR A 74 12.81 11.70 -10.86
C THR A 74 12.10 11.60 -9.51
N ASP A 75 10.75 11.63 -9.44
CA ASP A 75 10.06 11.79 -8.13
C ASP A 75 9.53 10.48 -7.50
N GLY A 76 9.70 9.34 -8.19
CA GLY A 76 9.25 8.03 -7.71
C GLY A 76 7.77 7.74 -8.00
N ARG A 77 7.40 6.45 -8.09
CA ARG A 77 6.08 5.96 -8.54
C ARG A 77 4.90 6.56 -7.77
N PHE A 78 5.07 6.81 -6.48
CA PHE A 78 4.00 7.26 -5.59
C PHE A 78 4.10 8.75 -5.22
N ALA A 79 4.89 9.55 -5.95
CA ALA A 79 5.04 10.98 -5.70
C ALA A 79 3.69 11.71 -5.60
N GLU A 80 2.80 11.43 -6.55
CA GLU A 80 1.50 12.07 -6.58
C GLU A 80 0.57 11.58 -5.48
N LEU A 81 0.63 10.30 -5.13
CA LEU A 81 -0.10 9.80 -3.97
C LEU A 81 0.34 10.56 -2.71
N ARG A 82 1.64 10.82 -2.55
CA ARG A 82 2.16 11.61 -1.42
C ARG A 82 1.56 13.01 -1.42
N VAL A 83 1.61 13.72 -2.55
CA VAL A 83 1.02 15.06 -2.69
C VAL A 83 -0.47 15.06 -2.34
N ASN A 84 -1.22 14.08 -2.85
CA ASN A 84 -2.65 13.96 -2.58
C ASN A 84 -2.92 13.71 -1.08
N LEU A 85 -2.12 12.87 -0.41
CA LEU A 85 -2.28 12.58 1.01
C LEU A 85 -1.85 13.76 1.91
N ASP A 86 -0.74 14.43 1.60
CA ASP A 86 -0.24 15.58 2.37
C ASP A 86 -1.18 16.80 2.28
N GLY A 87 -1.96 16.90 1.21
CA GLY A 87 -2.99 17.93 1.05
C GLY A 87 -4.23 17.76 1.92
N GLN A 88 -4.34 16.66 2.68
CA GLN A 88 -5.55 16.31 3.45
C GLN A 88 -5.30 16.22 4.95
N THR A 89 -6.38 16.22 5.73
CA THR A 89 -6.28 15.89 7.16
C THR A 89 -5.82 14.45 7.35
N SER A 90 -5.12 14.15 8.44
CA SER A 90 -4.64 12.79 8.72
C SER A 90 -5.77 11.74 8.70
N ALA A 91 -6.99 12.11 9.13
CA ALA A 91 -8.14 11.21 9.11
C ALA A 91 -8.62 10.91 7.68
N GLN A 92 -8.70 11.94 6.82
CA GLN A 92 -9.10 11.77 5.41
C GLN A 92 -8.03 11.02 4.61
N ALA A 93 -6.75 11.37 4.80
CA ALA A 93 -5.62 10.70 4.18
C ALA A 93 -5.58 9.21 4.54
N GLY A 94 -5.72 8.90 5.84
CA GLY A 94 -5.80 7.52 6.33
C GLY A 94 -6.96 6.76 5.69
N ALA A 95 -8.17 7.28 5.77
CA ALA A 95 -9.37 6.62 5.24
C ALA A 95 -9.31 6.38 3.72
N ALA A 96 -8.83 7.36 2.96
CA ALA A 96 -8.66 7.23 1.51
C ALA A 96 -7.58 6.20 1.15
N ASN A 97 -6.45 6.20 1.85
CA ASN A 97 -5.39 5.22 1.64
C ASN A 97 -5.85 3.80 2.00
N SER A 98 -6.63 3.63 3.09
CA SER A 98 -7.24 2.36 3.44
C SER A 98 -8.13 1.83 2.34
N LEU A 99 -9.04 2.66 1.85
CA LEU A 99 -9.94 2.27 0.78
C LEU A 99 -9.17 1.93 -0.50
N LEU A 100 -8.11 2.67 -0.82
CA LEU A 100 -7.29 2.41 -1.99
C LEU A 100 -6.56 1.07 -1.90
N LEU A 101 -5.93 0.77 -0.76
CA LEU A 101 -5.24 -0.51 -0.53
C LEU A 101 -6.22 -1.69 -0.58
N MET A 102 -7.39 -1.55 0.06
CA MET A 102 -8.43 -2.59 0.01
C MET A 102 -8.91 -2.82 -1.42
N THR A 103 -9.26 -1.75 -2.15
CA THR A 103 -9.71 -1.83 -3.54
C THR A 103 -8.66 -2.48 -4.45
N PHE A 104 -7.41 -2.03 -4.35
CA PHE A 104 -6.31 -2.57 -5.15
C PHE A 104 -6.12 -4.07 -4.90
N THR A 105 -6.08 -4.45 -3.63
CA THR A 105 -5.84 -5.85 -3.27
C THR A 105 -7.06 -6.75 -3.49
N ASP A 106 -8.28 -6.20 -3.53
CA ASP A 106 -9.49 -6.93 -3.96
C ASP A 106 -9.42 -7.27 -5.46
N ILE A 107 -9.05 -6.29 -6.28
CA ILE A 107 -8.89 -6.53 -7.72
C ILE A 107 -7.75 -7.52 -7.97
N LEU A 108 -6.63 -7.39 -7.24
CA LEU A 108 -5.53 -8.34 -7.32
C LEU A 108 -5.98 -9.77 -6.96
N ALA A 109 -6.69 -9.94 -5.85
CA ALA A 109 -7.23 -11.22 -5.42
C ALA A 109 -8.20 -11.82 -6.45
N ALA A 110 -9.01 -10.99 -7.10
CA ALA A 110 -9.89 -11.44 -8.18
C ALA A 110 -9.11 -11.91 -9.43
N LEU A 111 -7.92 -11.38 -9.69
CA LEU A 111 -7.08 -11.73 -10.85
C LEU A 111 -6.19 -12.96 -10.60
N ILE A 112 -5.56 -13.06 -9.42
CA ILE A 112 -4.53 -14.08 -9.14
C ILE A 112 -4.88 -15.00 -7.97
N GLY A 113 -6.04 -14.81 -7.34
CA GLY A 113 -6.53 -15.60 -6.21
C GLY A 113 -6.17 -15.03 -4.84
N GLU A 114 -7.03 -15.30 -3.86
CA GLU A 114 -6.90 -14.79 -2.48
C GLU A 114 -5.63 -15.31 -1.78
N ASN A 115 -5.31 -16.60 -1.94
CA ASN A 115 -4.15 -17.20 -1.27
C ASN A 115 -2.83 -16.59 -1.75
N LEU A 116 -2.65 -16.43 -3.07
CA LEU A 116 -1.44 -15.81 -3.61
C LEU A 116 -1.34 -14.34 -3.20
N THR A 117 -2.46 -13.61 -3.26
CA THR A 117 -2.53 -12.21 -2.81
C THR A 117 -2.14 -12.09 -1.33
N GLY A 118 -2.74 -12.90 -0.46
CA GLY A 118 -2.40 -12.90 0.97
C GLY A 118 -0.92 -13.18 1.24
N ASN A 119 -0.32 -14.15 0.53
CA ASN A 119 1.10 -14.46 0.69
C ASN A 119 2.02 -13.33 0.19
N ILE A 120 1.68 -12.67 -0.91
CA ILE A 120 2.41 -11.48 -1.39
C ILE A 120 2.41 -10.38 -0.34
N LEU A 121 1.25 -10.10 0.28
CA LEU A 121 1.13 -9.06 1.30
C LEU A 121 1.88 -9.42 2.58
N LYS A 122 1.86 -10.69 3.00
CA LYS A 122 2.72 -11.18 4.08
C LYS A 122 4.20 -11.03 3.76
N LEU A 123 4.65 -11.29 2.53
CA LEU A 123 6.03 -11.06 2.14
C LEU A 123 6.39 -9.57 2.13
N ALA A 124 5.46 -8.72 1.70
CA ALA A 124 5.65 -7.28 1.67
C ALA A 124 5.73 -6.66 3.07
N TRP A 125 4.95 -7.15 4.04
CA TRP A 125 4.77 -6.45 5.34
C TRP A 125 5.10 -7.29 6.59
N GLY A 126 5.17 -8.62 6.46
CA GLY A 126 5.16 -9.59 7.56
C GLY A 126 6.41 -9.63 8.44
N ASP A 127 7.55 -9.13 7.96
CA ASP A 127 8.79 -8.97 8.78
C ASP A 127 9.19 -7.48 8.96
N GLY A 128 8.57 -6.56 8.21
CA GLY A 128 9.01 -5.16 8.09
C GLY A 128 8.24 -4.15 8.95
N ALA A 129 6.98 -4.43 9.33
CA ALA A 129 6.18 -3.48 10.09
C ALA A 129 6.64 -3.31 11.56
N ALA A 130 7.40 -4.27 12.10
CA ALA A 130 7.99 -4.23 13.44
C ALA A 130 9.50 -3.90 13.45
N GLY A 131 10.15 -3.75 12.29
CA GLY A 131 11.59 -3.91 12.13
C GLY A 131 12.47 -2.66 12.10
N LYS A 132 12.03 -1.49 12.61
CA LYS A 132 12.91 -0.29 12.78
C LYS A 132 13.14 0.12 14.24
N ALA A 133 12.91 -0.77 15.21
CA ALA A 133 13.18 -0.51 16.63
C ALA A 133 14.28 -1.41 17.22
N GLY A 134 15.22 -1.92 16.41
CA GLY A 134 16.13 -2.97 16.86
C GLY A 134 17.50 -3.01 16.21
N LYS A 135 18.08 -1.89 15.77
CA LYS A 135 19.52 -1.81 15.47
C LYS A 135 20.09 -0.41 15.73
N GLU A 136 20.16 -0.03 17.01
CA GLU A 136 21.18 0.91 17.46
C GLU A 136 21.98 0.28 18.61
N LEU A 137 23.20 -0.13 18.24
CA LEU A 137 24.43 -0.04 19.03
C LEU A 137 24.59 -0.96 20.25
N LYS A 138 25.04 -2.20 19.99
CA LYS A 138 26.15 -2.79 20.75
C LYS A 138 27.35 -2.93 19.83
N ASN A 139 28.29 -2.01 19.98
CA ASN A 139 29.71 -2.05 19.62
C ASN A 139 30.27 -0.90 20.48
N GLU A 140 31.18 -1.04 21.42
CA GLU A 140 32.11 -2.08 21.85
C GLU A 140 32.41 -1.80 23.34
#